data_AF-A0ABD0S288-F1
#
_entry.id   AF-A0ABD0S288-F1
#
_cell.length_a   1.000
_cell.length_b   1.000
_cell.length_c   1.000
_cell.angle_alpha   90.00
_cell.angle_beta   90.00
_cell.angle_gamma   90.00
#
_symmetry.space_group_name_H-M   'P 1'
#
loop_
_entity.id
_entity.type
_entity.pdbx_description
1 polymer ?
#
loop_
_entity_poly.entity_id
_entity_poly.type
_entity_poly.pdbx_seq_one_letter_code
_entity_poly.pdbx_strand_id
1 'polypeptide(L)'
;MFIVAYAPHFDGIGEAWIKSAKNHLRRVVGNCHITFEEISTLFAQIEAILNSRPLCPLSSSPNDFLPLTPGHFLIGRPMTALPSPALCDRNENQLTRYERLERIRQHFWQRWQQEYLSELQQRTKWRTDKSRLNVGDMVLITEDNTPPLAWRLGRILRLIPGPDGIIRVADINTVRGVIRRTLTRLCPLPTEEELRG
;
A
#
# COMPACT_ATOMS: atom_id res chain seq x y z
N MET A 1 20.44 6.76 -6.69
CA MET A 1 19.49 7.76 -6.18
C MET A 1 20.32 8.94 -5.71
N PHE A 2 20.37 10.04 -6.47
CA PHE A 2 21.01 11.25 -5.96
C PHE A 2 19.96 12.07 -5.22
N ILE A 3 20.19 12.20 -3.93
CA ILE A 3 19.46 13.09 -3.03
C ILE A 3 19.88 14.51 -3.42
N VAL A 4 18.92 15.41 -3.63
CA VAL A 4 19.23 16.84 -3.80
C VAL A 4 19.77 17.35 -2.46
N ALA A 5 20.97 17.90 -2.45
CA ALA A 5 21.56 18.45 -1.23
C ALA A 5 20.61 19.49 -0.59
N TYR A 6 20.49 19.47 0.74
CA TYR A 6 19.69 20.39 1.57
C TYR A 6 18.16 20.20 1.60
N ALA A 7 17.63 18.98 1.39
CA ALA A 7 16.20 18.68 1.56
C ALA A 7 15.91 17.66 2.69
N PRO A 8 16.22 17.95 3.98
CA PRO A 8 16.08 17.02 5.11
C PRO A 8 14.63 16.56 5.37
N HIS A 9 13.63 17.28 4.87
CA HIS A 9 12.22 16.90 5.00
C HIS A 9 11.85 15.64 4.19
N PHE A 10 12.49 15.42 3.05
CA PHE A 10 12.30 14.18 2.25
C PHE A 10 13.01 12.98 2.89
N ASP A 11 14.07 13.25 3.66
CA ASP A 11 14.86 12.24 4.38
C ASP A 11 14.06 11.64 5.55
N GLY A 12 13.42 12.49 6.36
CA GLY A 12 12.67 12.03 7.53
C GLY A 12 11.50 11.09 7.21
N ILE A 13 10.82 11.29 6.08
CA ILE A 13 9.77 10.37 5.62
C ILE A 13 10.42 9.05 5.18
N GLY A 14 11.43 9.07 4.30
CA GLY A 14 12.12 7.85 3.89
C GLY A 14 12.62 7.02 5.08
N GLU A 15 13.27 7.67 6.03
CA GLU A 15 13.81 7.05 7.25
C GLU A 15 12.72 6.48 8.17
N ALA A 16 11.61 7.20 8.38
CA ALA A 16 10.50 6.72 9.19
C ALA A 16 9.91 5.41 8.64
N TRP A 17 9.76 5.34 7.32
CA TRP A 17 9.25 4.16 6.62
C TRP A 17 10.25 3.00 6.68
N ILE A 18 11.55 3.26 6.53
CA ILE A 18 12.60 2.24 6.70
C ILE A 18 12.63 1.73 8.14
N LYS A 19 12.47 2.62 9.13
CA LYS A 19 12.41 2.26 10.55
C LYS A 19 11.20 1.38 10.86
N SER A 20 10.02 1.75 10.34
CA SER A 20 8.81 0.93 10.42
C SER A 20 9.04 -0.46 9.79
N ALA A 21 9.56 -0.52 8.57
CA ALA A 21 9.82 -1.76 7.87
C ALA A 21 10.76 -2.69 8.68
N LYS A 22 11.85 -2.15 9.22
CA LYS A 22 12.78 -2.90 10.09
C LYS A 22 12.07 -3.42 11.35
N ASN A 23 11.20 -2.62 11.95
CA ASN A 23 10.44 -3.03 13.14
C ASN A 23 9.44 -4.15 12.83
N HIS A 24 8.70 -4.06 11.72
CA HIS A 24 7.81 -5.13 11.29
C HIS A 24 8.56 -6.40 10.98
N LEU A 25 9.67 -6.30 10.24
CA LEU A 25 10.51 -7.44 9.90
C LEU A 25 10.98 -8.17 11.17
N ARG A 26 11.53 -7.44 12.15
CA ARG A 26 11.94 -8.02 13.45
C ARG A 26 10.78 -8.72 14.15
N ARG A 27 9.59 -8.13 14.15
CA ARG A 27 8.39 -8.71 14.79
C ARG A 27 7.82 -9.93 14.06
N VAL A 28 7.99 -10.03 12.74
CA VAL A 28 7.47 -11.17 11.96
C VAL A 28 8.46 -12.32 11.98
N VAL A 29 9.76 -12.04 11.86
CA VAL A 29 10.81 -13.06 11.97
C VAL A 29 10.87 -13.64 13.39
N GLY A 30 10.73 -12.79 14.41
CA GLY A 30 10.73 -13.24 15.81
C GLY A 30 11.99 -14.06 16.13
N ASN A 31 11.78 -15.28 16.64
CA ASN A 31 12.86 -16.23 16.99
C ASN A 31 13.08 -17.32 15.91
N CYS A 32 12.60 -17.10 14.69
CA CYS A 32 12.79 -18.07 13.61
C CYS A 32 14.28 -18.21 13.25
N HIS A 33 14.76 -19.45 13.12
CA HIS A 33 16.10 -19.72 12.63
C HIS A 33 16.11 -19.61 11.10
N ILE A 34 16.66 -18.51 10.59
CA ILE A 34 16.73 -18.19 9.15
C ILE A 34 18.21 -18.10 8.76
N THR A 35 18.58 -18.76 7.67
CA THR A 35 19.95 -18.68 7.11
C THR A 35 20.19 -17.37 6.37
N PHE A 36 21.46 -17.13 6.05
CA PHE A 36 21.86 -15.95 5.29
C PHE A 36 21.18 -15.86 3.91
N GLU A 37 21.04 -16.97 3.19
CA GLU A 37 20.40 -16.98 1.87
C GLU A 37 18.90 -16.67 1.97
N GLU A 38 18.25 -17.25 2.97
CA GLU A 38 16.83 -17.06 3.24
C GLU A 38 16.52 -15.61 3.67
N ILE A 39 17.34 -15.03 4.55
CA ILE A 39 17.13 -13.65 4.98
C ILE A 39 17.42 -12.67 3.85
N SER A 40 18.45 -12.92 3.03
CA SER A 40 18.76 -12.14 1.83
C SER A 40 17.58 -12.16 0.84
N THR A 41 16.99 -13.34 0.61
CA THR A 41 15.80 -13.50 -0.23
C THR A 41 14.61 -12.73 0.34
N LEU A 42 14.37 -12.85 1.64
CA LEU A 42 13.29 -12.14 2.32
C LEU A 42 13.46 -10.62 2.23
N PHE A 43 14.69 -10.11 2.38
CA PHE A 43 14.97 -8.68 2.23
C PHE A 43 14.66 -8.18 0.82
N ALA A 44 15.06 -8.91 -0.22
CA ALA A 44 14.72 -8.55 -1.60
C ALA A 44 13.20 -8.53 -1.84
N GLN A 45 12.47 -9.50 -1.27
CA GLN A 45 11.01 -9.53 -1.35
C GLN A 45 10.36 -8.36 -0.60
N ILE A 46 10.89 -7.99 0.56
CA ILE A 46 10.42 -6.84 1.34
C ILE A 46 10.72 -5.53 0.62
N GLU A 47 11.90 -5.38 0.04
CA GLU A 47 12.24 -4.22 -0.79
C GLU A 47 11.23 -4.05 -1.92
N ALA A 48 10.86 -5.15 -2.59
CA ALA A 48 9.79 -5.13 -3.57
C ALA A 48 8.44 -4.70 -2.96
N ILE A 49 8.11 -5.12 -1.73
CA ILE A 49 6.90 -4.62 -1.05
C ILE A 49 6.96 -3.11 -0.85
N LEU A 50 8.06 -2.60 -0.28
CA LEU A 50 8.24 -1.18 0.02
C LEU A 50 8.18 -0.31 -1.23
N ASN A 51 8.80 -0.76 -2.33
CA ASN A 51 8.88 -0.01 -3.57
C ASN A 51 7.61 -0.15 -4.43
N SER A 52 6.70 -1.09 -4.11
CA SER A 52 5.40 -1.21 -4.81
C SER A 52 4.35 -0.24 -4.32
N ARG A 53 4.62 0.47 -3.20
CA ARG A 53 3.64 1.36 -2.57
C ARG A 53 3.16 2.44 -3.55
N PRO A 54 1.84 2.67 -3.68
CA PRO A 54 1.32 3.81 -4.42
C PRO A 54 1.85 5.13 -3.86
N LEU A 55 1.96 6.16 -4.69
CA LEU A 55 2.32 7.51 -4.25
C LEU A 55 1.21 8.49 -4.65
N CYS A 56 0.87 8.50 -5.93
CA CYS A 56 -0.18 9.33 -6.51
C CYS A 56 -0.72 8.65 -7.78
N PRO A 57 -1.83 9.13 -8.36
CA PRO A 57 -2.27 8.70 -9.69
C PRO A 57 -1.17 8.97 -10.73
N LEU A 58 -0.91 8.01 -11.62
CA LEU A 58 0.04 8.21 -12.73
C LEU A 58 -0.52 9.15 -13.81
N SER A 59 -1.85 9.16 -13.95
CA SER A 59 -2.57 9.96 -14.93
C SER A 59 -3.85 10.54 -14.31
N SER A 60 -4.34 11.63 -14.87
CA SER A 60 -5.68 12.18 -14.57
C SER A 60 -6.79 11.46 -15.34
N SER A 61 -6.46 10.56 -16.26
CA SER A 61 -7.44 9.82 -17.07
C SER A 61 -8.36 8.95 -16.21
N PRO A 62 -9.70 9.05 -16.35
CA PRO A 62 -10.66 8.23 -15.60
C PRO A 62 -10.54 6.73 -15.86
N ASN A 63 -9.92 6.34 -16.99
CA ASN A 63 -9.73 4.95 -17.39
C ASN A 63 -8.36 4.39 -16.98
N ASP A 64 -7.50 5.22 -16.38
CA ASP A 64 -6.23 4.79 -15.83
C ASP A 64 -6.33 4.62 -14.31
N PHE A 65 -6.01 3.40 -13.88
CA PHE A 65 -6.05 2.94 -12.48
C PHE A 65 -4.65 2.69 -11.93
N LEU A 66 -3.60 2.98 -12.70
CA LEU A 66 -2.23 2.77 -12.27
C LEU A 66 -1.76 3.93 -11.37
N PRO A 67 -1.15 3.61 -10.22
CA PRO A 67 -0.48 4.61 -9.42
C PRO A 67 0.97 4.76 -9.88
N LEU A 68 1.53 5.95 -9.66
CA LEU A 68 2.98 6.10 -9.57
C LEU A 68 3.47 5.40 -8.30
N THR A 69 4.59 4.69 -8.39
CA THR A 69 5.23 4.00 -7.25
C THR A 69 6.73 4.26 -7.27
N PRO A 70 7.45 4.13 -6.14
CA PRO A 70 8.91 4.22 -6.11
C PRO A 70 9.58 3.25 -7.09
N GLY A 71 9.02 2.05 -7.26
CA GLY A 71 9.51 1.04 -8.20
C GLY A 71 9.53 1.51 -9.66
N HIS A 72 8.62 2.42 -10.06
CA HIS A 72 8.67 3.02 -11.41
C HIS A 72 9.96 3.82 -11.63
N PHE A 73 10.49 4.50 -10.62
CA PHE A 73 11.75 5.24 -10.74
C PHE A 73 12.98 4.34 -10.73
N LEU A 74 12.88 3.16 -10.10
CA LEU A 74 14.00 2.23 -9.98
C LEU A 74 14.13 1.30 -11.19
N ILE A 75 13.00 0.82 -11.71
CA ILE A 75 12.96 -0.27 -12.69
C ILE A 75 12.13 0.10 -13.94
N GLY A 76 11.51 1.29 -13.97
CA GLY A 76 10.70 1.76 -15.10
C GLY A 76 9.32 1.13 -15.23
N ARG A 77 8.91 0.24 -14.31
CA ARG A 77 7.63 -0.49 -14.37
C ARG A 77 7.06 -0.82 -12.98
N PRO A 78 5.75 -1.12 -12.85
CA PRO A 78 5.19 -1.63 -11.62
C PRO A 78 5.84 -2.97 -11.24
N MET A 79 6.15 -3.12 -9.95
CA MET A 79 6.55 -4.42 -9.44
C MET A 79 5.31 -5.26 -9.19
N THR A 80 5.27 -6.43 -9.80
CA THR A 80 4.18 -7.40 -9.68
C THR A 80 4.71 -8.67 -9.03
N ALA A 81 3.87 -9.33 -8.23
CA ALA A 81 4.16 -10.67 -7.71
C ALA A 81 3.13 -11.64 -8.27
N LEU A 82 3.58 -12.88 -8.47
CA LEU A 82 2.66 -13.97 -8.73
C LEU A 82 1.78 -14.22 -7.50
N PRO A 83 0.51 -14.60 -7.69
CA PRO A 83 -0.34 -15.05 -6.60
C PRO A 83 0.35 -16.22 -5.86
N SER A 84 0.41 -16.13 -4.54
CA SER A 84 0.86 -17.20 -3.65
C SER A 84 -0.32 -17.72 -2.84
N PRO A 85 -0.34 -19.01 -2.48
CA PRO A 85 -1.36 -19.53 -1.58
C PRO A 85 -1.30 -18.79 -0.23
N ALA A 86 -2.45 -18.62 0.42
CA ALA A 86 -2.50 -18.05 1.76
C ALA A 86 -1.90 -19.06 2.76
N LEU A 87 -0.83 -18.66 3.44
CA LEU A 87 -0.07 -19.54 4.36
C LEU A 87 -0.19 -19.10 5.83
N CYS A 88 -0.77 -17.92 6.11
CA CYS A 88 -0.88 -17.39 7.46
C CYS A 88 -1.61 -18.33 8.45
N ASP A 89 -2.55 -19.13 7.96
CA ASP A 89 -3.36 -20.04 8.81
C ASP A 89 -2.84 -21.49 8.85
N ARG A 90 -1.72 -21.79 8.16
CA ARG A 90 -1.13 -23.13 8.14
C ARG A 90 -0.20 -23.38 9.33
N ASN A 91 -0.23 -24.61 9.83
CA ASN A 91 0.63 -25.07 10.92
C ASN A 91 2.12 -25.03 10.50
N GLU A 92 2.97 -24.39 11.30
CA GLU A 92 4.41 -24.19 11.00
C GLU A 92 5.18 -25.48 10.77
N ASN A 93 4.74 -26.55 11.46
CA ASN A 93 5.37 -27.86 11.37
C ASN A 93 5.13 -28.56 10.02
N GLN A 94 4.19 -28.05 9.20
CA GLN A 94 3.88 -28.58 7.87
C GLN A 94 4.44 -27.73 6.73
N LEU A 95 5.03 -26.57 7.04
CA LEU A 95 5.55 -25.65 6.03
C LEU A 95 6.95 -26.06 5.59
N THR A 96 7.13 -26.20 4.29
CA THR A 96 8.45 -26.25 3.66
C THR A 96 9.23 -24.96 3.95
N ARG A 97 10.54 -25.02 3.71
CA ARG A 97 11.44 -23.87 3.92
C ARG A 97 11.00 -22.63 3.14
N TYR A 98 10.61 -22.82 1.89
CA TYR A 98 10.05 -21.76 1.04
C TYR A 98 8.73 -21.21 1.58
N GLU A 99 7.80 -22.09 1.97
CA GLU A 99 6.51 -21.67 2.53
C GLU A 99 6.65 -20.89 3.84
N ARG A 100 7.67 -21.17 4.65
CA ARG A 100 7.99 -20.37 5.84
C ARG A 100 8.37 -18.94 5.47
N LEU A 101 9.25 -18.75 4.48
CA LEU A 101 9.61 -17.42 3.99
C LEU A 101 8.42 -16.69 3.40
N GLU A 102 7.61 -17.39 2.63
CA GLU A 102 6.41 -16.83 2.01
C GLU A 102 5.38 -16.40 3.08
N ARG A 103 5.22 -17.18 4.15
CA ARG A 103 4.38 -16.79 5.29
C ARG A 103 4.92 -15.55 6.01
N ILE A 104 6.24 -15.45 6.23
CA ILE A 104 6.87 -14.25 6.80
C ILE A 104 6.60 -13.03 5.91
N ARG A 105 6.75 -13.18 4.59
CA ARG A 105 6.45 -12.14 3.60
C ARG A 105 4.99 -11.69 3.67
N GLN A 106 4.04 -12.63 3.77
CA GLN A 106 2.60 -12.33 3.88
C GLN A 106 2.26 -11.60 5.19
N HIS A 107 2.81 -12.03 6.33
CA HIS A 107 2.62 -11.32 7.60
C HIS A 107 3.26 -9.93 7.60
N PHE A 108 4.43 -9.77 6.99
CA PHE A 108 5.05 -8.46 6.80
C PHE A 108 4.14 -7.55 5.98
N TRP A 109 3.65 -8.04 4.84
CA TRP A 109 2.74 -7.30 3.98
C TRP A 109 1.48 -6.82 4.70
N GLN A 110 0.80 -7.71 5.45
CA GLN A 110 -0.42 -7.36 6.18
C GLN A 110 -0.19 -6.18 7.14
N ARG A 111 0.91 -6.22 7.91
CA ARG A 111 1.26 -5.16 8.86
C ARG A 111 1.68 -3.87 8.16
N TRP A 112 2.52 -3.99 7.14
CA TRP A 112 3.01 -2.86 6.36
C TRP A 112 1.88 -2.12 5.63
N GLN A 113 0.99 -2.85 4.97
CA GLN A 113 -0.13 -2.27 4.24
C GLN A 113 -1.04 -1.47 5.18
N GLN A 114 -1.34 -2.01 6.36
CA GLN A 114 -2.16 -1.32 7.36
C GLN A 114 -1.51 -0.04 7.86
N GLU A 115 -0.22 -0.06 8.19
CA GLU A 115 0.49 1.14 8.63
C GLU A 115 0.58 2.18 7.51
N TYR A 116 0.88 1.74 6.28
CA TYR A 116 0.91 2.61 5.10
C TYR A 116 -0.43 3.33 4.89
N LEU A 117 -1.55 2.60 4.97
CA LEU A 117 -2.89 3.17 4.85
C LEU A 117 -3.22 4.14 5.99
N SER A 118 -2.81 3.81 7.22
CA SER A 118 -3.01 4.68 8.38
C SER A 118 -2.24 6.00 8.23
N GLU A 119 -0.98 5.94 7.78
CA GLU A 119 -0.18 7.14 7.52
C GLU A 119 -0.80 8.01 6.42
N LEU A 120 -1.24 7.42 5.32
CA LEU A 120 -1.93 8.16 4.25
C LEU A 120 -3.17 8.87 4.78
N GLN A 121 -4.03 8.16 5.51
CA GLN A 121 -5.25 8.75 6.08
C GLN A 121 -4.96 9.91 7.03
N GLN A 122 -3.91 9.80 7.86
CA GLN A 122 -3.50 10.87 8.76
C GLN A 122 -3.02 12.10 7.97
N ARG A 123 -2.17 11.89 6.95
CA ARG A 123 -1.67 12.99 6.10
C ARG A 123 -2.79 13.71 5.36
N THR A 124 -3.74 12.98 4.78
CA THR A 124 -4.90 13.60 4.13
C THR A 124 -5.74 14.41 5.12
N LYS A 125 -5.99 13.90 6.33
CA LYS A 125 -6.73 14.65 7.37
C LYS A 125 -6.04 15.94 7.79
N TRP A 126 -4.71 15.96 7.84
CA TRP A 126 -3.95 17.14 8.26
C TRP A 126 -3.82 18.18 7.15
N ARG A 127 -3.79 17.74 5.88
CA ARG A 127 -3.69 18.63 4.72
C ARG A 127 -5.02 19.25 4.31
N THR A 128 -6.15 18.64 4.66
CA THR A 128 -7.47 19.12 4.24
C THR A 128 -8.40 19.32 5.44
N ASP A 129 -8.81 20.57 5.70
CA ASP A 129 -9.75 20.96 6.77
C ASP A 129 -11.15 20.32 6.60
N LYS A 130 -11.42 19.75 5.41
CA LYS A 130 -12.58 18.92 5.08
C LYS A 130 -12.12 17.80 4.15
N SER A 131 -11.88 16.59 4.66
CA SER A 131 -11.65 15.35 3.88
C SER A 131 -12.87 15.02 3.01
N ARG A 132 -13.09 15.79 1.94
CA ARG A 132 -14.13 15.54 0.94
C ARG A 132 -13.48 14.75 -0.19
N LEU A 133 -13.67 13.44 -0.13
CA LEU A 133 -13.51 12.59 -1.31
C LEU A 133 -14.42 13.14 -2.41
N ASN A 134 -13.88 13.30 -3.61
CA ASN A 134 -14.59 13.80 -4.78
C ASN A 134 -14.73 12.70 -5.83
N VAL A 135 -15.69 12.90 -6.74
CA VAL A 135 -15.82 12.04 -7.92
C VAL A 135 -14.57 12.22 -8.79
N GLY A 136 -13.96 11.11 -9.21
CA GLY A 136 -12.72 11.08 -9.99
C GLY A 136 -11.46 10.77 -9.16
N ASP A 137 -11.50 10.95 -7.83
CA ASP A 137 -10.36 10.70 -6.95
C ASP A 137 -9.96 9.22 -7.00
N MET A 138 -8.65 8.98 -7.11
CA MET A 138 -8.09 7.64 -6.99
C MET A 138 -7.95 7.28 -5.51
N VAL A 139 -8.51 6.14 -5.15
CA VAL A 139 -8.53 5.63 -3.79
C VAL A 139 -7.94 4.22 -3.73
N LEU A 140 -7.16 3.98 -2.68
CA LEU A 140 -6.85 2.65 -2.18
C LEU A 140 -8.08 2.07 -1.49
N ILE A 141 -8.42 0.83 -1.85
CA ILE A 141 -9.53 0.08 -1.27
C ILE A 141 -8.94 -0.86 -0.22
N THR A 142 -9.27 -0.60 1.05
CA THR A 142 -8.80 -1.42 2.16
C THR A 142 -9.53 -2.76 2.18
N GLU A 143 -8.80 -3.82 1.87
CA GLU A 143 -9.28 -5.20 2.01
C GLU A 143 -8.35 -6.01 2.90
N ASP A 144 -8.97 -6.95 3.59
CA ASP A 144 -8.27 -7.87 4.46
C ASP A 144 -7.71 -9.02 3.60
N ASN A 145 -6.51 -9.50 3.91
CA ASN A 145 -5.87 -10.67 3.28
C ASN A 145 -5.59 -10.54 1.76
N THR A 146 -5.18 -9.35 1.30
CA THR A 146 -4.65 -9.19 -0.05
C THR A 146 -3.28 -9.88 -0.19
N PRO A 147 -2.97 -10.49 -1.35
CA PRO A 147 -1.63 -10.99 -1.61
C PRO A 147 -0.60 -9.85 -1.59
N PRO A 148 0.66 -10.10 -1.22
CA PRO A 148 1.65 -9.04 -1.24
C PRO A 148 1.88 -8.46 -2.63
N LEU A 149 2.17 -7.15 -2.69
CA LEU A 149 2.23 -6.32 -3.91
C LEU A 149 0.88 -6.04 -4.58
N ALA A 150 -0.22 -6.61 -4.09
CA ALA A 150 -1.55 -6.41 -4.68
C ALA A 150 -2.29 -5.24 -4.01
N TRP A 151 -1.93 -4.02 -4.40
CA TRP A 151 -2.69 -2.82 -4.02
C TRP A 151 -3.99 -2.73 -4.82
N ARG A 152 -5.14 -2.77 -4.13
CA ARG A 152 -6.44 -2.58 -4.78
C ARG A 152 -6.75 -1.09 -4.90
N LEU A 153 -6.87 -0.64 -6.14
CA LEU A 153 -7.13 0.75 -6.49
C LEU A 153 -8.41 0.87 -7.28
N GLY A 154 -9.01 2.05 -7.19
CA GLY A 154 -10.11 2.44 -8.05
C GLY A 154 -10.35 3.93 -8.00
N ARG A 155 -11.26 4.41 -8.86
CA ARG A 155 -11.67 5.82 -8.89
C ARG A 155 -13.10 5.95 -8.40
N ILE A 156 -13.37 6.99 -7.63
CA ILE A 156 -14.73 7.29 -7.17
C ILE A 156 -15.58 7.65 -8.38
N LEU A 157 -16.60 6.83 -8.66
CA LEU A 157 -17.57 7.06 -9.72
C LEU A 157 -18.73 7.93 -9.23
N ARG A 158 -19.24 7.63 -8.03
CA ARG A 158 -20.29 8.43 -7.38
C ARG A 158 -20.22 8.34 -5.87
N LEU A 159 -20.64 9.42 -5.22
CA LEU A 159 -20.81 9.52 -3.78
C LEU A 159 -22.30 9.41 -3.46
N ILE A 160 -22.64 8.59 -2.46
CA ILE A 160 -24.03 8.30 -2.10
C ILE A 160 -24.32 8.94 -0.74
N PRO A 161 -25.09 10.05 -0.70
CA PRO A 161 -25.52 10.66 0.54
C PRO A 161 -26.58 9.77 1.23
N GLY A 162 -26.51 9.70 2.56
CA GLY A 162 -27.58 9.12 3.37
C GLY A 162 -28.81 10.04 3.45
N PRO A 163 -29.89 9.59 4.12
CA PRO A 163 -31.09 10.40 4.37
C PRO A 163 -30.80 11.72 5.11
N ASP A 164 -29.71 11.76 5.87
CA ASP A 164 -29.20 12.91 6.61
C ASP A 164 -28.28 13.83 5.79
N GLY A 165 -28.09 13.54 4.50
CA GLY A 165 -27.19 14.27 3.60
C GLY A 165 -25.70 13.94 3.79
N ILE A 166 -25.35 13.05 4.72
CA ILE A 166 -23.96 12.68 5.01
C ILE A 166 -23.54 11.52 4.11
N ILE A 167 -22.46 11.73 3.34
CA ILE A 167 -21.88 10.72 2.47
C ILE A 167 -21.11 9.71 3.32
N ARG A 168 -21.54 8.44 3.29
CA ARG A 168 -20.85 7.34 3.98
C ARG A 168 -20.41 6.23 3.02
N VAL A 169 -20.92 6.25 1.80
CA VAL A 169 -20.76 5.20 0.80
C VAL A 169 -20.40 5.81 -0.55
N ALA A 170 -19.53 5.15 -1.29
CA ALA A 170 -19.18 5.50 -2.66
C ALA A 170 -19.23 4.25 -3.56
N ASP A 171 -19.55 4.47 -4.83
CA ASP A 171 -19.28 3.49 -5.87
C ASP A 171 -17.94 3.81 -6.50
N ILE A 172 -17.09 2.80 -6.59
CA ILE A 172 -15.71 2.89 -7.06
C ILE A 172 -15.60 2.07 -8.34
N ASN A 173 -15.14 2.71 -9.40
CA ASN A 173 -14.76 2.02 -10.62
C ASN A 173 -13.37 1.40 -10.44
N THR A 174 -13.26 0.09 -10.67
CA THR A 174 -11.99 -0.66 -10.61
C THR A 174 -11.76 -1.34 -11.95
N VAL A 175 -10.54 -1.86 -12.16
CA VAL A 175 -10.20 -2.66 -13.36
C VAL A 175 -11.15 -3.86 -13.55
N ARG A 176 -11.74 -4.38 -12.46
CA ARG A 176 -12.64 -5.55 -12.48
C ARG A 176 -14.13 -5.17 -12.52
N GLY A 177 -14.45 -3.88 -12.61
CA GLY A 177 -15.81 -3.36 -12.58
C GLY A 177 -16.10 -2.47 -11.37
N VAL A 178 -17.37 -2.09 -11.23
CA VAL A 178 -17.82 -1.16 -10.19
C VAL A 178 -18.12 -1.91 -8.90
N ILE A 179 -17.55 -1.43 -7.78
CA ILE A 179 -17.83 -1.95 -6.44
C ILE A 179 -18.36 -0.84 -5.54
N ARG A 180 -19.14 -1.21 -4.52
CA ARG A 180 -19.63 -0.28 -3.49
C ARG A 180 -18.85 -0.47 -2.19
N ARG A 181 -18.33 0.61 -1.60
CA ARG A 181 -17.61 0.58 -0.31
C ARG A 181 -17.96 1.78 0.58
N THR A 182 -17.80 1.59 1.88
CA THR A 182 -17.88 2.68 2.86
C THR A 182 -16.64 3.57 2.75
N LEU A 183 -16.77 4.87 3.03
CA LEU A 183 -15.64 5.79 3.00
C LEU A 183 -14.52 5.40 3.98
N THR A 184 -14.85 4.70 5.07
CA THR A 184 -13.87 4.18 6.04
C THR A 184 -12.94 3.12 5.45
N ARG A 185 -13.36 2.42 4.39
CA ARG A 185 -12.57 1.42 3.66
C ARG A 185 -11.86 2.03 2.45
N LEU A 186 -11.90 3.35 2.30
CA LEU A 186 -11.25 4.08 1.21
C LEU A 186 -10.16 4.97 1.78
N CYS A 187 -9.02 5.00 1.09
CA CYS A 187 -7.94 5.92 1.39
C CYS A 187 -7.57 6.67 0.11
N PRO A 188 -7.79 7.99 0.01
CA PRO A 188 -7.41 8.74 -1.17
C PRO A 188 -5.89 8.76 -1.32
N LEU A 189 -5.44 8.62 -2.57
CA LEU A 189 -4.07 8.96 -2.91
C LEU A 189 -3.94 10.48 -3.05
N PRO A 190 -2.83 11.08 -2.60
CA PRO A 190 -2.60 12.50 -2.83
C PRO A 190 -2.52 12.77 -4.33
N THR A 191 -3.10 13.89 -4.73
CA THR A 191 -3.00 14.40 -6.10
C THR A 191 -1.61 14.96 -6.38
N GLU A 192 -1.24 15.10 -7.65
CA GLU A 192 0.05 15.68 -8.03
C GLU A 192 0.21 17.11 -7.49
N GLU A 193 -0.87 17.88 -7.47
CA GLU A 193 -0.91 19.25 -6.94
C GLU A 193 -0.60 19.29 -5.45
N GLU A 194 -1.16 18.36 -4.67
CA GLU A 194 -0.88 18.23 -3.24
C GLU A 194 0.56 17.79 -2.95
N LEU A 195 1.21 17.05 -3.87
CA LEU A 195 2.61 16.65 -3.70
C LEU A 195 3.60 17.79 -3.99
N ARG A 196 3.19 18.83 -4.73
CA ARG A 196 4.02 19.99 -5.09
C ARG A 196 3.97 21.12 -4.05
N GLY A 197 2.99 21.10 -3.14
CA GLY A 197 2.84 22.04 -2.01
C GLY A 197 3.38 21.50 -0.70
#